data_AF-A0A7U9XPS8-F1
#
_entry.id   AF-A0A7U9XPS8-F1
#
_cell.length_a   1.000
_cell.length_b   1.000
_cell.length_c   1.000
_cell.angle_alpha   90.00
_cell.angle_beta   90.00
_cell.angle_gamma   90.00
#
_symmetry.space_group_name_H-M   'P 1'
#
loop_
_entity.id
_entity.type
_entity.pdbx_description
1 polymer ?
#
loop_
_entity_poly.entity_id
_entity_poly.type
_entity_poly.pdbx_seq_one_letter_code
_entity_poly.pdbx_strand_id
1 'polypeptide(L)'
;MLRDITLGQYYQTDSVIHRLDPRVKLMTTICYIISLFIVDNIIGYILAGVFLALVVKLSKVPLKFMVRGMKSIIFLLVIAVIFNLFLTPGESLPVR
;
A
#
# COMPACT_ATOMS: atom_id res chain seq x y z
N MET A 1 -22.86 18.59 7.28
CA MET A 1 -21.41 18.74 7.56
C MET A 1 -20.69 17.38 7.75
N LEU A 2 -21.21 16.27 7.20
CA LEU A 2 -20.56 14.94 7.21
C LEU A 2 -19.95 14.55 5.84
N ARG A 3 -19.48 15.53 5.06
CA ARG A 3 -19.05 15.34 3.65
C ARG A 3 -17.54 15.15 3.48
N ASP A 4 -16.76 15.16 4.56
CA ASP A 4 -15.29 15.10 4.51
C ASP A 4 -14.70 13.72 4.82
N ILE A 5 -15.55 12.73 5.07
CA ILE A 5 -15.12 11.35 5.27
C ILE A 5 -15.02 10.69 3.89
N THR A 6 -13.80 10.62 3.35
CA THR A 6 -13.50 9.88 2.11
C THR A 6 -13.62 8.35 2.28
N LEU A 7 -13.90 7.85 3.50
CA LEU A 7 -14.16 6.44 3.75
C LEU A 7 -15.49 6.02 3.10
N GLY A 8 -15.42 4.99 2.26
CA GLY A 8 -16.59 4.42 1.58
C GLY A 8 -16.95 5.09 0.25
N GLN A 9 -16.16 6.06 -0.24
CA GLN A 9 -16.42 6.70 -1.53
C GLN A 9 -15.74 5.94 -2.68
N TYR A 10 -16.55 5.50 -3.65
CA TYR A 10 -16.05 4.92 -4.90
C TYR A 10 -15.68 6.03 -5.89
N TYR A 11 -14.43 6.03 -6.37
CA TYR A 11 -13.98 6.95 -7.40
C TYR A 11 -14.35 6.40 -8.79
N GLN A 12 -15.33 7.02 -9.44
CA GLN A 12 -15.76 6.60 -10.78
C GLN A 12 -14.77 7.10 -11.83
N THR A 13 -14.09 6.17 -12.50
CA THR A 13 -13.25 6.45 -13.67
C THR A 13 -13.33 5.29 -14.67
N ASP A 14 -13.14 5.61 -15.95
CA ASP A 14 -13.14 4.62 -17.01
C ASP A 14 -11.69 4.17 -17.33
N SER A 15 -11.34 3.00 -16.80
CA SER A 15 -10.02 2.40 -16.98
C SER A 15 -10.07 0.88 -17.03
N VAL A 16 -8.97 0.28 -17.51
CA VAL A 16 -8.85 -1.18 -17.64
C VAL A 16 -9.10 -1.86 -16.30
N ILE A 17 -8.56 -1.29 -15.21
CA ILE A 17 -8.75 -1.82 -13.85
C ILE A 17 -10.21 -1.71 -13.41
N HIS A 18 -10.94 -0.66 -13.80
CA HIS A 18 -12.35 -0.47 -13.40
C HIS A 18 -13.29 -1.41 -14.17
N ARG A 19 -12.93 -1.78 -15.42
CA ARG A 19 -13.69 -2.71 -16.26
C ARG A 19 -13.50 -4.19 -15.93
N LEU A 20 -12.46 -4.56 -15.18
CA LEU A 20 -12.24 -5.95 -14.75
C LEU A 20 -13.39 -6.46 -13.88
N ASP A 21 -13.60 -7.78 -13.93
CA ASP A 21 -14.56 -8.45 -13.05
C ASP A 21 -14.23 -8.22 -11.56
N PRO A 22 -15.23 -7.92 -10.71
CA PRO A 22 -15.00 -7.64 -9.29
C PRO A 22 -14.26 -8.76 -8.54
N ARG A 23 -14.50 -10.02 -8.93
CA ARG A 23 -13.84 -11.20 -8.34
C ARG A 23 -12.33 -11.19 -8.57
N VAL A 24 -11.91 -10.81 -9.77
CA VAL A 24 -10.48 -10.71 -10.11
C VAL A 24 -9.82 -9.63 -9.27
N LYS A 25 -10.43 -8.45 -9.15
CA LYS A 25 -9.89 -7.36 -8.31
C LYS A 25 -9.72 -7.79 -6.86
N LEU A 26 -10.72 -8.47 -6.30
CA LEU A 26 -10.68 -8.94 -4.92
C LEU A 26 -9.58 -9.99 -4.72
N MET A 27 -9.53 -10.99 -5.59
CA MET A 27 -8.50 -12.05 -5.52
C MET A 27 -7.10 -11.47 -5.69
N THR A 28 -6.89 -10.60 -6.68
CA THR A 28 -5.59 -9.93 -6.89
C THR A 28 -5.18 -9.10 -5.67
N THR A 29 -6.13 -8.39 -5.04
CA THR A 29 -5.83 -7.60 -3.83
C THR A 29 -5.40 -8.49 -2.67
N ILE A 30 -6.10 -9.60 -2.44
CA ILE A 30 -5.75 -10.55 -1.37
C ILE A 30 -4.39 -11.21 -1.65
N CYS A 31 -4.17 -11.69 -2.87
CA CYS A 31 -2.89 -12.28 -3.26
C CYS A 31 -1.73 -11.28 -3.13
N TYR A 32 -1.94 -10.02 -3.52
CA TYR A 32 -0.92 -8.98 -3.37
C TYR A 32 -0.59 -8.73 -1.90
N ILE A 33 -1.59 -8.62 -1.03
CA ILE A 33 -1.36 -8.47 0.42
C ILE A 33 -0.56 -9.64 0.97
N ILE A 34 -0.97 -10.89 0.67
CA ILE A 34 -0.26 -12.09 1.12
C ILE A 34 1.19 -12.09 0.62
N SER A 35 1.43 -11.70 -0.64
CA SER A 35 2.78 -11.68 -1.21
C SER A 35 3.74 -10.75 -0.45
N LEU A 36 3.26 -9.63 0.10
CA LEU A 36 4.08 -8.69 0.86
C LEU A 36 4.61 -9.27 2.19
N PHE A 37 3.95 -10.31 2.73
CA PHE A 37 4.41 -11.02 3.93
C PHE A 37 5.38 -12.17 3.62
N ILE A 38 5.40 -12.65 2.37
CA ILE A 38 6.27 -13.77 1.95
C ILE A 38 7.64 -13.26 1.50
N VAL A 39 7.68 -12.07 0.89
CA VAL A 39 8.93 -11.47 0.40
C VAL A 39 9.78 -10.96 1.56
N ASP A 40 11.07 -11.32 1.56
CA ASP A 40 12.06 -10.98 2.58
C ASP A 40 13.28 -10.20 2.03
N ASN A 41 13.27 -9.87 0.74
CA ASN A 41 14.41 -9.26 0.06
C ASN A 41 14.03 -7.99 -0.72
N ILE A 42 15.03 -7.13 -0.92
CA ILE A 42 14.86 -5.81 -1.56
C ILE A 42 14.32 -5.93 -2.99
N ILE A 43 14.79 -6.92 -3.75
CA ILE A 43 14.39 -7.10 -5.16
C ILE A 43 12.89 -7.42 -5.26
N GLY A 44 12.38 -8.29 -4.39
CA GLY A 44 10.96 -8.62 -4.34
C GLY A 44 10.08 -7.40 -4.02
N TYR A 45 10.53 -6.54 -3.10
CA TYR A 45 9.81 -5.29 -2.79
C TYR A 45 9.84 -4.29 -3.95
N ILE A 46 10.95 -4.19 -4.68
CA ILE A 46 11.02 -3.36 -5.89
C ILE A 46 10.03 -3.87 -6.93
N LEU A 47 9.97 -5.18 -7.17
CA LEU A 47 9.04 -5.78 -8.12
C LEU A 47 7.58 -5.53 -7.73
N ALA A 48 7.24 -5.70 -6.45
CA ALA A 48 5.92 -5.39 -5.92
C ALA A 48 5.56 -3.90 -6.10
N GLY A 49 6.52 -3.01 -5.83
CA GLY A 49 6.35 -1.56 -6.05
C GLY A 49 6.11 -1.19 -7.50
N VAL A 50 6.84 -1.79 -8.45
CA VAL A 50 6.63 -1.58 -9.89
C VAL A 50 5.25 -2.08 -10.31
N PHE A 51 4.85 -3.27 -9.87
CA PHE A 51 3.53 -3.81 -10.14
C PHE A 51 2.42 -2.87 -9.63
N LEU A 52 2.53 -2.40 -8.39
CA LEU A 52 1.59 -1.45 -7.82
C LEU A 52 1.54 -0.14 -8.63
N ALA A 53 2.69 0.41 -9.00
CA ALA A 53 2.77 1.63 -9.80
C ALA A 53 2.09 1.47 -11.18
N LEU A 54 2.25 0.31 -11.82
CA LEU A 54 1.55 -0.01 -13.07
C LEU A 54 0.04 -0.08 -12.87
N VAL A 55 -0.45 -0.77 -11.84
CA VAL A 55 -1.89 -0.86 -11.54
C VAL A 55 -2.47 0.53 -11.26
N VAL A 56 -1.77 1.35 -10.47
CA VAL A 56 -2.19 2.73 -10.18
C VAL A 56 -2.25 3.58 -11.46
N LYS A 57 -1.21 3.51 -12.31
CA LYS A 57 -1.20 4.22 -13.60
C LYS A 57 -2.34 3.76 -14.50
N LEU A 58 -2.56 2.45 -14.60
CA LEU A 58 -3.65 1.86 -15.39
C LEU A 58 -5.02 2.20 -14.83
N SER A 59 -5.15 2.46 -13.52
CA SER A 59 -6.43 2.82 -12.89
C SER A 59 -6.93 4.21 -13.28
N LYS A 60 -6.03 5.10 -13.75
CA LYS A 60 -6.31 6.53 -14.04
C LYS A 60 -6.87 7.32 -12.85
N VAL A 61 -6.66 6.84 -11.62
CA VAL A 61 -7.06 7.57 -10.40
C VAL A 61 -5.93 8.53 -10.01
N PRO A 62 -6.23 9.82 -9.72
CA PRO A 62 -5.20 10.78 -9.32
C PRO A 62 -4.57 10.39 -7.98
N LEU A 63 -3.24 10.38 -7.90
CA LEU A 63 -2.47 9.99 -6.71
C LEU A 63 -2.88 10.79 -5.46
N LYS A 64 -3.17 12.08 -5.62
CA LYS A 64 -3.64 12.96 -4.54
C LYS A 64 -4.90 12.43 -3.85
N PHE A 65 -5.79 11.76 -4.59
CA PHE A 65 -6.99 11.15 -4.03
C PHE A 65 -6.65 9.90 -3.21
N MET A 66 -5.75 9.04 -3.71
CA MET A 66 -5.31 7.84 -2.99
C MET A 66 -4.62 8.16 -1.66
N VAL A 67 -3.68 9.12 -1.65
CA VAL A 67 -2.93 9.47 -0.43
C VAL A 67 -3.76 10.21 0.61
N ARG A 68 -4.91 10.80 0.23
CA ARG A 68 -5.81 11.50 1.18
C ARG A 68 -6.31 10.56 2.27
N GLY A 69 -6.60 9.30 1.94
CA GLY A 69 -7.01 8.28 2.91
C GLY A 69 -5.87 7.76 3.78
N MET A 70 -4.62 7.87 3.31
CA MET A 70 -3.45 7.37 4.03
C MET A 70 -3.00 8.27 5.19
N LYS A 71 -3.55 9.49 5.32
CA LYS A 71 -3.13 10.45 6.35
C LYS A 71 -3.17 9.85 7.77
N SER A 72 -4.21 9.07 8.08
CA SER A 72 -4.34 8.38 9.38
C SER A 72 -3.29 7.28 9.55
N ILE A 73 -3.02 6.52 8.50
CA ILE A 73 -2.05 5.41 8.51
C ILE A 73 -0.62 5.95 8.69
N ILE A 74 -0.28 7.07 8.05
CA ILE A 74 1.04 7.71 8.17
C ILE A 74 1.31 8.11 9.62
N PHE A 75 0.31 8.66 10.32
CA PHE A 75 0.45 8.99 11.74
C PHE A 75 0.80 7.76 12.59
N LEU A 76 0.07 6.65 12.39
CA LEU A 76 0.34 5.39 13.07
C LEU A 76 1.72 4.81 12.70
N LEU A 77 2.11 4.89 11.43
CA LEU A 77 3.41 4.43 10.94
C LEU A 77 4.55 5.20 11.59
N VAL A 78 4.45 6.54 11.69
CA VAL A 78 5.47 7.38 12.33
C VAL A 78 5.67 6.97 13.79
N ILE A 79 4.59 6.75 14.53
CA ILE A 79 4.66 6.25 15.91
C ILE A 79 5.34 4.88 15.96
N ALA A 80 4.97 3.95 15.07
CA ALA A 80 5.57 2.62 15.00
C ALA A 80 7.07 2.67 14.68
N VAL A 81 7.48 3.57 13.77
CA VAL A 81 8.90 3.78 13.43
C VAL A 81 9.66 4.37 14.60
N ILE A 82 9.09 5.36 15.31
CA ILE A 82 9.71 5.92 16.53
C ILE A 82 9.94 4.79 17.54
N PHE A 83 8.92 3.99 17.84
CA PHE A 83 9.09 2.89 18.77
C PHE A 83 10.09 1.84 18.28
N ASN A 84 10.06 1.44 17.01
CA ASN A 84 11.06 0.50 16.49
C ASN A 84 12.49 1.06 16.55
N LEU A 85 12.68 2.35 16.32
CA LEU A 85 13.99 2.97 16.37
C LEU A 85 14.58 2.99 17.79
N PHE A 86 13.74 3.22 18.81
CA PHE A 86 14.19 3.38 20.20
C PHE A 86 14.05 2.12 21.06
N LEU A 87 13.10 1.23 20.76
CA LEU A 87 12.79 0.05 21.58
C LEU A 87 13.24 -1.27 20.95
N THR A 88 13.64 -1.30 19.67
CA THR A 88 14.20 -2.51 19.05
C THR A 88 15.71 -2.57 19.31
N PRO A 89 16.22 -3.57 20.07
CA PRO A 89 17.64 -3.73 20.29
C PRO A 89 18.37 -3.95 18.96
N GLY A 90 19.52 -3.30 18.79
CA GLY A 90 20.38 -3.54 17.63
C GLY A 90 20.98 -4.94 17.65
N GLU A 91 21.10 -5.55 16.48
CA GLU A 91 21.83 -6.80 16.33
C GLU A 91 23.33 -6.50 16.17
N SER A 92 24.15 -7.08 17.04
CA SER A 92 25.61 -6.94 16.95
C SER A 92 26.10 -7.62 15.68
N LEU A 93 26.69 -6.86 14.76
CA LEU A 93 27.36 -7.44 13.60
C LEU A 93 28.46 -8.38 14.11
N PRO A 94 28.47 -9.66 13.71
CA PRO A 94 29.52 -10.57 14.13
C PRO A 94 30.86 -10.04 13.63
N VAL A 95 31.69 -9.57 14.57
CA VAL A 95 33.06 -9.15 14.31
C VAL A 95 33.83 -10.40 13.91
N ARG A 96 34.19 -10.50 12.63
CA ARG A 96 35.16 -11.47 12.12
C ARG A 96 36.50 -10.77 11.94
#